data_AF-A0A2V6Q1A0-F1
#
_entry.id   AF-A0A2V6Q1A0-F1
#
_cell.length_a   1.000
_cell.length_b   1.000
_cell.length_c   1.000
_cell.angle_alpha   90.00
_cell.angle_beta   90.00
_cell.angle_gamma   90.00
#
_symmetry.space_group_name_H-M   'P 1'
#
loop_
_entity.id
_entity.type
_entity.pdbx_description
1 polymer ?
#
loop_
_entity_poly.entity_id
_entity_poly.type
_entity_poly.pdbx_seq_one_letter_code
_entity_poly.pdbx_strand_id
1 'polypeptide(L)'
;MAWKPSRGIVLALIVSLLVLAFAIYGATVSPAEAPARPSMPSLSASRFFVLLPDGRVEMTDAYTRRVFRWDGRRWLELESHPLSRPPR
;
A
#
# COMPACT_ATOMS: atom_id res chain seq x y z
N MET A 1 10.16 -7.48 -53.70
CA MET A 1 9.17 -8.49 -53.26
C MET A 1 8.69 -8.09 -51.87
N ALA A 2 7.44 -7.66 -51.73
CA ALA A 2 6.89 -7.26 -50.43
C ALA A 2 6.54 -8.52 -49.63
N TRP A 3 7.32 -8.81 -48.58
CA TRP A 3 7.03 -9.86 -47.61
C TRP A 3 5.71 -9.51 -46.92
N LYS A 4 4.69 -10.35 -47.11
CA LYS A 4 3.39 -10.20 -46.44
C LYS A 4 3.41 -11.13 -45.22
N PRO A 5 3.57 -10.61 -43.99
CA PRO A 5 3.61 -11.48 -42.82
C PRO A 5 2.29 -12.25 -42.75
N SER A 6 2.37 -13.55 -42.50
CA SER A 6 1.17 -14.37 -42.34
C SER A 6 0.36 -13.83 -41.16
N ARG A 7 -0.97 -13.94 -41.23
CA ARG A 7 -1.88 -13.45 -40.18
C ARG A 7 -1.51 -13.95 -38.77
N GLY A 8 -0.94 -15.16 -38.67
CA GLY A 8 -0.46 -15.73 -37.42
C GLY A 8 0.74 -14.98 -36.82
N ILE A 9 1.68 -14.52 -37.65
CA ILE A 9 2.84 -13.74 -37.20
C ILE A 9 2.39 -12.38 -36.65
N VAL A 10 1.42 -11.75 -37.32
CA VAL A 10 0.84 -10.48 -36.87
C VAL A 10 0.13 -10.65 -35.52
N LEU A 11 -0.64 -11.74 -35.36
CA LEU A 11 -1.34 -12.04 -34.11
C LEU A 11 -0.37 -12.28 -32.95
N ALA A 12 0.68 -13.07 -33.18
CA ALA A 12 1.71 -13.34 -32.17
C ALA A 12 2.41 -12.05 -31.72
N LEU A 13 2.74 -11.15 -32.65
CA LEU A 13 3.34 -9.85 -32.35
C LEU A 13 2.43 -8.99 -31.47
N ILE A 14 1.13 -8.92 -31.79
CA ILE A 14 0.16 -8.15 -31.00
C ILE A 14 0.07 -8.71 -29.57
N VAL A 15 -0.02 -10.03 -29.42
CA VAL A 15 -0.08 -10.68 -28.11
C VAL A 15 1.19 -10.42 -27.31
N SER A 16 2.37 -10.55 -27.91
CA SER A 16 3.64 -10.25 -27.24
C SER A 16 3.72 -8.77 -26.79
N LEU A 17 3.24 -7.84 -27.62
CA LEU A 17 3.20 -6.41 -27.27
C LEU A 17 2.26 -6.12 -26.09
N LEU A 18 1.10 -6.77 -26.05
CA LEU A 18 0.16 -6.64 -24.94
C LEU A 18 0.73 -7.19 -23.63
N VAL A 19 1.37 -8.37 -23.67
CA VAL A 19 2.03 -8.96 -22.50
C VAL A 19 3.15 -8.06 -21.98
N LEU A 20 3.96 -7.50 -22.89
CA LEU A 20 5.03 -6.58 -22.51
C LEU A 20 4.49 -5.29 -21.87
N ALA A 21 3.45 -4.70 -22.45
CA ALA A 21 2.80 -3.51 -21.89
C ALA A 21 2.22 -3.78 -20.50
N PHE A 22 1.61 -4.95 -20.30
CA PHE A 22 1.03 -5.34 -19.01
C PHE A 22 2.12 -5.58 -17.95
N ALA A 23 3.24 -6.19 -18.34
CA ALA A 23 4.38 -6.40 -17.45
C ALA A 23 5.02 -5.07 -17.01
N ILE A 24 5.18 -4.11 -17.94
CA ILE A 24 5.70 -2.77 -17.63
C ILE A 24 4.74 -2.03 -16.69
N TYR A 25 3.43 -2.11 -16.95
CA TYR A 25 2.42 -1.52 -16.06
C TYR A 25 2.47 -2.14 -14.65
N GLY A 26 2.59 -3.47 -14.54
CA GLY A 26 2.77 -4.12 -13.24
C GLY A 26 4.03 -3.68 -12.50
N ALA A 27 5.13 -3.43 -13.23
CA ALA A 27 6.39 -2.97 -12.65
C ALA A 27 6.32 -1.51 -12.17
N THR A 28 5.66 -0.61 -12.90
CA THR A 28 5.52 0.81 -12.51
C THR A 28 4.50 1.05 -11.41
N VAL A 29 3.57 0.11 -11.21
CA VAL A 29 2.56 0.15 -10.13
C VAL A 29 3.03 -0.67 -8.92
N SER A 30 4.30 -1.07 -8.87
CA SER A 30 4.87 -1.77 -7.71
C SER A 30 4.72 -0.90 -6.44
N PRO A 31 4.01 -1.37 -5.40
CA PRO A 31 3.86 -0.63 -4.15
C PRO A 31 5.17 -0.46 -3.37
N ALA A 32 6.27 -1.03 -3.87
CA ALA A 32 7.60 -0.95 -3.27
C ALA A 32 8.29 0.41 -3.48
N GLU A 33 7.91 1.18 -4.51
CA GLU A 33 8.45 2.53 -4.77
C GLU A 33 7.75 3.58 -3.86
N ALA A 34 7.72 3.32 -2.55
CA ALA A 34 7.30 4.32 -1.60
C ALA A 34 8.37 5.42 -1.54
N PRO A 35 8.01 6.72 -1.66
CA PRO A 35 8.95 7.81 -1.47
C PRO A 35 9.67 7.63 -0.13
N ALA A 36 10.96 7.96 -0.07
CA ALA A 36 11.75 7.89 1.16
C ALA A 36 10.98 8.60 2.28
N ARG A 37 10.34 7.79 3.15
CA ARG A 37 9.54 8.32 4.24
C ARG A 37 10.50 8.99 5.22
N PRO A 38 10.24 10.22 5.68
CA PRO A 38 10.97 10.75 6.81
C PRO A 38 10.89 9.73 7.95
N SER A 39 11.97 9.60 8.73
CA SER A 39 12.08 8.67 9.85
C SER A 39 10.91 8.85 10.80
N MET A 40 9.80 8.15 10.55
CA MET A 40 8.66 8.16 11.44
C MET A 40 9.08 7.37 12.69
N PRO A 41 8.72 7.84 13.90
CA PRO A 41 8.95 7.07 15.11
C PRO A 41 8.42 5.65 14.87
N SER A 42 9.31 4.67 15.04
CA SER A 42 9.00 3.30 14.65
C SER A 42 7.76 2.84 15.41
N LEU A 43 6.80 2.30 14.69
CA LEU A 43 5.61 1.67 15.25
C LEU A 43 5.94 0.43 16.11
N SER A 44 7.22 0.03 16.23
CA SER A 44 7.68 -1.05 17.10
C SER A 44 7.41 -0.79 18.59
N ALA A 45 7.06 0.43 18.99
CA ALA A 45 6.60 0.71 20.36
C ALA A 45 5.11 0.38 20.58
N SER A 46 4.36 0.14 19.49
CA SER A 46 2.93 -0.17 19.55
C SER A 46 2.73 -1.57 20.06
N ARG A 47 2.13 -1.65 21.25
CA ARG A 47 1.97 -2.88 22.01
C ARG A 47 0.77 -3.69 21.53
N PHE A 48 -0.25 -3.02 21.00
CA PHE A 48 -1.50 -3.65 20.58
C PHE A 48 -2.11 -2.96 19.36
N PHE A 49 -2.67 -3.75 18.46
CA PHE A 49 -3.49 -3.31 17.33
C PHE A 49 -4.78 -4.13 17.29
N VAL A 50 -5.92 -3.44 17.09
CA VAL A 50 -7.25 -4.05 16.99
C VAL A 50 -7.94 -3.53 15.73
N LEU A 51 -8.46 -4.45 14.93
CA LEU A 51 -9.34 -4.12 13.81
C LEU A 51 -10.78 -3.96 14.34
N LEU A 52 -11.36 -2.79 14.17
CA LEU A 52 -12.74 -2.53 14.55
C LEU A 52 -13.71 -3.03 13.47
N PRO A 53 -14.96 -3.35 13.83
CA PRO A 53 -15.97 -3.86 12.89
C PRO A 53 -16.30 -2.91 11.73
N ASP A 54 -16.04 -1.61 11.92
CA ASP A 54 -16.26 -0.56 10.93
C ASP A 54 -15.06 -0.32 9.99
N GLY A 55 -14.04 -1.18 10.08
CA GLY A 55 -12.82 -1.09 9.26
C GLY A 55 -11.81 -0.07 9.76
N ARG A 56 -12.01 0.52 10.94
CA ARG A 56 -10.99 1.33 11.62
C ARG A 56 -9.94 0.43 12.29
N VAL A 57 -8.74 0.97 12.47
CA VAL A 57 -7.64 0.32 13.17
C VAL A 57 -7.32 1.13 14.41
N GLU A 58 -7.45 0.51 15.57
CA GLU A 58 -6.98 1.09 16.81
C GLU A 58 -5.59 0.58 17.13
N MET A 59 -4.71 1.48 17.55
CA MET A 59 -3.33 1.21 17.90
C MET A 59 -3.02 1.82 19.26
N THR A 60 -2.49 0.99 20.16
CA THR A 60 -2.04 1.46 21.47
C THR A 60 -0.52 1.38 21.56
N ASP A 61 0.08 2.56 21.69
CA ASP A 61 1.48 2.74 22.07
C ASP A 61 1.60 2.84 23.60
N ALA A 62 2.83 2.86 24.13
CA ALA A 62 3.13 2.88 25.56
C ALA A 62 2.41 3.97 26.37
N TYR A 63 1.99 5.07 25.73
CA TYR A 63 1.38 6.22 26.38
C TYR A 63 0.18 6.79 25.62
N THR A 64 -0.24 6.20 24.51
CA THR A 64 -1.29 6.79 23.67
C THR A 64 -2.06 5.73 22.92
N ARG A 65 -3.39 5.84 22.97
CA ARG A 65 -4.32 5.09 22.14
C ARG A 65 -4.70 5.96 20.94
N ARG A 66 -4.54 5.44 19.73
CA ARG A 66 -4.82 6.15 18.48
C ARG A 66 -5.76 5.33 17.60
N VAL A 67 -6.63 5.99 16.85
CA VAL A 67 -7.55 5.33 15.92
C VAL A 67 -7.28 5.84 14.51
N PHE A 68 -7.12 4.91 13.58
CA PHE A 68 -6.82 5.17 12.18
C PHE A 68 -7.92 4.64 11.27
N ARG A 69 -8.10 5.28 10.11
CA ARG A 69 -8.97 4.79 9.03
C ARG A 69 -8.22 4.88 7.70
N TRP A 70 -8.39 3.88 6.85
CA TRP A 70 -7.90 3.93 5.47
C TRP A 70 -8.89 4.70 4.59
N ASP A 71 -8.39 5.70 3.84
CA ASP A 71 -9.21 6.49 2.90
C ASP A 71 -9.10 6.02 1.44
N GLY A 72 -8.37 4.92 1.18
CA GLY A 72 -8.06 4.44 -0.17
C GLY A 72 -6.67 4.82 -0.66
N ARG A 73 -6.04 5.84 -0.06
CA ARG A 73 -4.73 6.36 -0.48
C ARG A 73 -3.74 6.49 0.68
N ARG A 74 -4.21 6.82 1.89
CA ARG A 74 -3.40 6.96 3.11
C ARG A 74 -4.19 6.58 4.36
N TRP A 75 -3.44 6.26 5.42
CA TRP A 75 -4.00 6.12 6.76
C TRP A 75 -4.22 7.51 7.37
N LEU A 76 -5.43 7.76 7.84
CA LEU A 76 -5.82 8.98 8.53
C LEU A 76 -5.95 8.70 10.02
N GLU A 77 -5.24 9.45 10.86
CA GLU A 77 -5.47 9.46 12.31
C GLU A 77 -6.76 10.23 12.58
N LEU A 78 -7.75 9.55 13.17
CA LEU A 78 -9.04 10.15 13.51
C LEU A 78 -9.06 10.64 14.96
N GLU A 79 -8.41 9.89 15.85
CA GLU A 79 -8.46 10.14 17.29
C GLU A 79 -7.10 9.79 17.91
N SER A 80 -6.68 10.59 18.89
CA SER A 80 -5.55 10.29 19.76
C SER A 80 -5.90 10.63 21.21
N HIS A 81 -5.73 9.63 22.07
CA HIS A 81 -6.07 9.68 23.49
C HIS A 81 -4.81 9.34 24.29
N PRO A 82 -4.25 10.29 25.06
CA PRO A 82 -3.15 9.98 25.96
C PRO A 82 -3.65 9.02 27.05
N LEU A 83 -2.86 7.98 27.32
CA LEU A 83 -3.12 7.07 28.42
C LEU A 83 -2.49 7.68 29.68
N SER A 84 -3.31 7.96 30.69
CA SER A 84 -2.83 8.43 31.99
C SER A 84 -1.86 7.40 32.57
N ARG A 85 -0.61 7.80 32.79
CA ARG A 85 0.39 6.98 33.48
C ARG A 85 -0.16 6.66 34.89
N PRO A 86 -0.22 5.39 35.31
CA PRO A 86 -0.65 5.10 36.68
C PRO A 86 0.31 5.77 37.68
N PRO A 87 -0.21 6.33 38.80
CA PRO A 87 0.65 6.84 39.86
C PRO A 87 1.52 5.70 40.39
N ARG A 88 2.82 6.00 40.58
CA ARG A 88 3.81 5.07 41.15
C ARG A 88 3.54 4.80 42.62
#